data_AF-A0A9E0F8J2-F1
#
_entry.id   AF-A0A9E0F8J2-F1
#
_cell.length_a   1.000
_cell.length_b   1.000
_cell.length_c   1.000
_cell.angle_alpha   90.00
_cell.angle_beta   90.00
_cell.angle_gamma   90.00
#
_symmetry.space_group_name_H-M   'P 1'
#
loop_
_entity.id
_entity.type
_entity.pdbx_description
1 polymer ?
#
loop_
_entity_poly.entity_id
_entity_poly.type
_entity_poly.pdbx_seq_one_letter_code
_entity_poly.pdbx_strand_id
1 'polypeptide(L)'
;MSDRILFLSNGSICYDSTTYFIECISEELKAMGWEVMHIRLDKATQKDKLCVLADEYDSQPFDYVFDINTKLDAVCDDSGRYCFDRLGKAVWHYILDHPFYHHDSLKVPLKNMNVICLDEMHKKFIDETYPHINSCIVLPLAAKQAESGLKPYDMRDNDLIFTASYTDPDMVYFKAKKQDSENVVFFNTFTQRLFDNPELTQEEAIRKMYPGISGVQTAEKLRENFMADVYIQAAIRQEIVVQLIRNHVPVKLYGHNWDTFLTKAEVLMKDDLPFIKEFVKDCGEVMYGELPKIYNNARLSINQLPWFKAGIHDRTPLALMNGCVSITDGSTYMRREIPMDSG
;
A
#
# COMPACT_ATOMS: atom_id res chain seq x y z
N MET A 1 -14.42 28.74 -16.84
CA MET A 1 -13.94 28.63 -15.45
C MET A 1 -12.97 27.48 -15.42
N SER A 2 -11.88 27.59 -14.67
CA SER A 2 -10.96 26.46 -14.46
C SER A 2 -11.62 25.48 -13.48
N ASP A 3 -11.47 24.18 -13.74
CA ASP A 3 -11.91 23.14 -12.81
C ASP A 3 -11.00 23.13 -11.57
N ARG A 4 -11.60 22.92 -10.39
CA ARG A 4 -10.88 23.01 -9.11
C ARG A 4 -10.97 21.72 -8.33
N ILE A 5 -9.81 21.25 -7.88
CA ILE A 5 -9.67 19.98 -7.15
C ILE A 5 -9.01 20.20 -5.79
N LEU A 6 -9.57 19.56 -4.76
CA LEU A 6 -8.94 19.43 -3.46
C LEU A 6 -8.39 18.02 -3.27
N PHE A 7 -7.11 17.92 -2.94
CA PHE A 7 -6.51 16.73 -2.38
C PHE A 7 -6.45 16.82 -0.86
N LEU A 8 -6.86 15.74 -0.20
CA LEU A 8 -6.73 15.52 1.23
C LEU A 8 -5.81 14.32 1.45
N SER A 9 -4.83 14.47 2.33
CA SER A 9 -3.98 13.36 2.76
C SER A 9 -3.57 13.50 4.22
N ASN A 10 -3.21 12.39 4.85
CA ASN A 10 -2.53 12.45 6.13
C ASN A 10 -1.08 12.96 5.97
N GLY A 11 -0.53 13.59 7.00
CA GLY A 11 0.85 14.06 7.07
C GLY A 11 1.86 12.90 7.12
N SER A 12 3.10 13.16 6.70
CA SER A 12 4.21 12.20 6.46
C SER A 12 3.96 10.75 6.92
N ILE A 13 3.42 9.93 6.01
CA ILE A 13 3.21 8.49 6.15
C ILE A 13 4.01 7.80 5.05
N CYS A 14 4.52 6.59 5.32
CA CYS A 14 5.14 5.71 4.32
C CYS A 14 6.20 6.43 3.46
N TYR A 15 7.21 7.04 4.10
CA TYR A 15 8.32 7.73 3.42
C TYR A 15 7.88 8.91 2.53
N ASP A 16 6.79 9.57 2.93
CA ASP A 16 6.14 10.70 2.24
C ASP A 16 5.61 10.40 0.83
N SER A 17 5.37 9.11 0.54
CA SER A 17 4.86 8.63 -0.75
C SER A 17 3.55 9.31 -1.17
N THR A 18 2.56 9.41 -0.27
CA THR A 18 1.28 10.07 -0.60
C THR A 18 1.45 11.52 -1.03
N THR A 19 2.30 12.28 -0.34
CA THR A 19 2.59 13.67 -0.69
C THR A 19 3.25 13.74 -2.07
N TYR A 20 4.26 12.90 -2.31
CA TYR A 20 4.93 12.82 -3.60
C TYR A 20 3.98 12.51 -4.75
N PHE A 21 3.06 11.56 -4.59
CA PHE A 21 2.07 11.24 -5.61
C PHE A 21 1.13 12.41 -5.88
N ILE A 22 0.63 13.06 -4.83
CA ILE A 22 -0.26 14.21 -4.97
C ILE A 22 0.48 15.36 -5.67
N GLU A 23 1.75 15.60 -5.34
CA GLU A 23 2.57 16.62 -6.02
C GLU A 23 2.70 16.32 -7.52
N CYS A 24 3.03 15.08 -7.89
CA CYS A 24 3.14 14.68 -9.29
C CYS A 24 1.81 14.87 -10.05
N ILE A 25 0.69 14.45 -9.47
CA ILE A 25 -0.64 14.63 -10.08
C ILE A 25 -0.98 16.13 -10.16
N SER A 26 -0.63 16.90 -9.13
CA SER A 26 -0.88 18.34 -9.06
C SER A 26 -0.11 19.12 -10.13
N GLU A 27 1.13 18.75 -10.42
CA GLU A 27 1.95 19.33 -11.49
C GLU A 27 1.25 19.18 -12.85
N GLU A 28 0.80 17.96 -13.18
CA GLU A 28 0.11 17.65 -14.44
C GLU A 28 -1.25 18.36 -14.55
N LEU A 29 -2.05 18.37 -13.48
CA LEU A 29 -3.35 19.05 -13.47
C LEU A 29 -3.18 20.57 -13.64
N LYS A 30 -2.21 21.19 -12.96
CA LYS A 30 -1.90 22.62 -13.13
C LYS A 30 -1.45 22.93 -14.57
N ALA A 31 -0.67 22.04 -15.19
CA ALA A 31 -0.28 22.18 -16.59
C ALA A 31 -1.47 22.11 -17.56
N MET A 32 -2.52 21.35 -17.20
CA MET A 32 -3.81 21.31 -17.92
C MET A 32 -4.72 22.51 -17.59
N GLY A 33 -4.28 23.42 -16.72
CA GLY A 33 -5.01 24.64 -16.36
C GLY A 33 -5.99 24.48 -15.20
N TRP A 34 -5.93 23.41 -14.41
CA TRP A 34 -6.74 23.21 -13.20
C TRP A 34 -6.18 24.00 -12.01
N GLU A 35 -7.07 24.46 -11.11
CA GLU A 35 -6.63 24.96 -9.80
C GLU A 35 -6.59 23.80 -8.81
N VAL A 36 -5.43 23.61 -8.18
CA VAL A 36 -5.19 22.48 -7.27
C VAL A 36 -4.89 22.99 -5.87
N MET A 37 -5.67 22.52 -4.90
CA MET A 37 -5.37 22.67 -3.47
C MET A 37 -4.99 21.32 -2.88
N HIS A 38 -4.00 21.30 -1.98
CA HIS A 38 -3.64 20.12 -1.22
C HIS A 38 -3.58 20.48 0.27
N ILE A 39 -4.39 19.79 1.08
CA ILE A 39 -4.40 19.94 2.53
C ILE A 39 -3.84 18.67 3.17
N ARG A 40 -2.75 18.84 3.92
CA ARG A 40 -2.10 17.79 4.71
C ARG A 40 -2.62 17.81 6.15
N LEU A 41 -3.24 16.71 6.55
CA LEU A 41 -3.88 16.54 7.85
C LEU A 41 -2.94 15.78 8.79
N ASP A 42 -2.61 16.37 9.94
CA ASP A 42 -1.86 15.62 10.95
C ASP A 42 -2.87 14.87 11.83
N LYS A 43 -2.55 13.64 12.24
CA LYS A 43 -3.42 12.78 13.04
C LYS A 43 -3.93 13.50 14.30
N ALA A 44 -3.06 14.25 14.96
CA ALA A 44 -3.41 15.01 16.17
C ALA A 44 -4.44 16.13 15.94
N THR A 45 -4.66 16.51 14.68
CA THR A 45 -5.42 17.70 14.28
C THR A 45 -6.65 17.38 13.44
N GLN A 46 -6.98 16.09 13.21
CA GLN A 46 -8.03 15.71 12.26
C GLN A 46 -9.39 16.34 12.59
N LYS A 47 -9.78 16.40 13.88
CA LYS A 47 -11.03 17.04 14.31
C LYS A 47 -11.00 18.56 14.12
N ASP A 48 -9.92 19.22 14.51
CA ASP A 48 -9.79 20.68 14.41
C ASP A 48 -9.68 21.15 12.95
N LYS A 49 -8.93 20.41 12.12
CA LYS A 49 -8.80 20.68 10.69
C LYS A 49 -10.10 20.39 9.93
N LEU A 50 -10.96 19.50 10.43
CA LEU A 50 -12.30 19.31 9.89
C LEU A 50 -13.24 20.47 10.17
N CYS A 51 -13.13 21.10 11.35
CA CYS A 51 -13.82 22.37 11.62
C CYS A 51 -13.32 23.49 10.70
N VAL A 52 -12.00 23.60 10.50
CA VAL A 52 -11.41 24.56 9.54
C VAL A 52 -11.86 24.26 8.10
N LEU A 53 -11.85 22.99 7.68
CA LEU A 53 -12.37 22.60 6.36
C LEU A 53 -13.83 23.00 6.22
N ALA A 54 -14.69 22.75 7.22
CA ALA A 54 -16.09 23.15 7.18
C ALA A 54 -16.29 24.67 7.10
N ASP A 55 -15.49 25.45 7.82
CA ASP A 55 -15.56 26.92 7.84
C ASP A 55 -14.98 27.54 6.55
N GLU A 56 -13.95 26.95 5.94
CA GLU A 56 -13.38 27.41 4.66
C GLU A 56 -14.25 27.01 3.46
N TYR A 57 -14.95 25.87 3.51
CA TYR A 57 -15.69 25.33 2.36
C TYR A 57 -17.00 26.03 2.02
N ASP A 58 -17.70 26.60 3.00
CA ASP A 58 -18.89 27.44 2.71
C ASP A 58 -18.51 28.66 1.84
N SER A 59 -17.20 28.96 1.71
CA SER A 59 -16.65 30.07 0.92
C SER A 59 -15.83 29.68 -0.32
N GLN A 60 -15.44 28.40 -0.51
CA GLN A 60 -14.59 27.97 -1.64
C GLN A 60 -15.25 26.90 -2.53
N PRO A 61 -15.35 27.08 -3.86
CA PRO A 61 -16.16 26.21 -4.71
C PRO A 61 -15.33 25.13 -5.42
N PHE A 62 -14.80 24.14 -4.71
CA PHE A 62 -14.18 22.97 -5.36
C PHE A 62 -15.22 22.15 -6.16
N ASP A 63 -14.80 21.66 -7.33
CA ASP A 63 -15.61 20.82 -8.20
C ASP A 63 -15.41 19.33 -7.86
N TYR A 64 -14.19 18.97 -7.42
CA TYR A 64 -13.78 17.61 -7.11
C TYR A 64 -13.02 17.53 -5.78
N VAL A 65 -13.26 16.46 -5.00
CA VAL A 65 -12.54 16.17 -3.76
C VAL A 65 -11.94 14.77 -3.85
N PHE A 66 -10.63 14.68 -3.65
CA PHE A 66 -9.86 13.44 -3.62
C PHE A 66 -9.27 13.25 -2.23
N ASP A 67 -9.69 12.20 -1.56
CA ASP A 67 -9.22 11.83 -0.24
C ASP A 67 -8.29 10.61 -0.33
N ILE A 68 -7.06 10.72 0.17
CA ILE A 68 -6.11 9.61 0.16
C ILE A 68 -5.80 9.17 1.58
N ASN A 69 -6.35 8.01 1.97
CA ASN A 69 -6.10 7.33 3.24
C ASN A 69 -6.27 8.21 4.50
N THR A 70 -7.11 9.26 4.49
CA THR A 70 -7.23 10.15 5.66
C THR A 70 -8.04 9.53 6.80
N LYS A 71 -9.04 8.70 6.44
CA LYS A 71 -10.07 8.15 7.33
C LYS A 71 -11.01 9.22 7.93
N LEU A 72 -11.11 10.39 7.30
CA LEU A 72 -12.06 11.43 7.72
C LEU A 72 -13.53 11.03 7.53
N ASP A 73 -13.80 9.94 6.82
CA ASP A 73 -15.12 9.43 6.48
C ASP A 73 -16.01 9.21 7.71
N ALA A 74 -15.40 8.72 8.79
CA ALA A 74 -16.08 8.38 10.02
C ALA A 74 -16.19 9.53 11.03
N VAL A 75 -15.76 10.74 10.67
CA VAL A 75 -15.79 11.89 11.57
C VAL A 75 -17.10 12.65 11.44
N CYS A 76 -17.78 12.85 12.57
CA CYS A 76 -18.99 13.64 12.70
C CYS A 76 -18.75 14.92 13.51
N ASP A 77 -19.60 15.92 13.27
CA ASP A 77 -19.78 17.04 14.19
C ASP A 77 -20.63 16.66 15.42
N ASP A 78 -20.83 17.63 16.32
CA ASP A 78 -21.63 17.45 17.55
C ASP A 78 -23.12 17.15 17.26
N SER A 79 -23.60 17.40 16.04
CA SER A 79 -24.95 17.03 15.59
C SER A 79 -25.04 15.60 15.03
N GLY A 80 -23.90 14.91 14.91
CA GLY A 80 -23.80 13.58 14.32
C GLY A 80 -23.73 13.59 12.80
N ARG A 81 -23.63 14.76 12.15
CA ARG A 81 -23.50 14.85 10.69
C ARG A 81 -22.06 14.61 10.27
N TYR A 82 -21.84 13.71 9.30
CA TYR A 82 -20.52 13.44 8.75
C TYR A 82 -19.96 14.65 8.00
N CYS A 83 -18.66 14.87 8.11
CA CYS A 83 -18.02 16.04 7.53
C CYS A 83 -18.10 16.10 6.00
N PHE A 84 -17.90 14.98 5.30
CA PHE A 84 -18.02 14.94 3.84
C PHE A 84 -19.45 15.18 3.34
N ASP A 85 -20.46 14.79 4.12
CA ASP A 85 -21.86 15.12 3.84
C ASP A 85 -22.15 16.63 3.97
N ARG A 86 -21.31 17.37 4.71
CA ARG A 86 -21.40 18.83 4.83
C ARG A 86 -20.90 19.54 3.57
N LEU A 87 -19.88 18.99 2.92
CA LEU A 87 -19.35 19.51 1.64
C LEU A 87 -20.40 19.46 0.53
N GLY A 88 -21.30 18.47 0.55
CA GLY A 88 -22.34 18.29 -0.47
C GLY A 88 -21.80 17.95 -1.87
N LYS A 89 -20.53 17.54 -1.97
CA LYS A 89 -19.83 17.19 -3.22
C LYS A 89 -19.56 15.70 -3.30
N ALA A 90 -19.26 15.21 -4.50
CA ALA A 90 -18.70 13.88 -4.70
C ALA A 90 -17.27 13.83 -4.16
N VAL A 91 -16.99 12.82 -3.33
CA VAL A 91 -15.67 12.56 -2.78
C VAL A 91 -15.18 11.23 -3.36
N TRP A 92 -13.95 11.23 -3.85
CA TRP A 92 -13.24 10.04 -4.31
C TRP A 92 -12.20 9.64 -3.27
N HIS A 93 -12.44 8.53 -2.59
CA HIS A 93 -11.56 7.97 -1.58
C HIS A 93 -10.60 6.99 -2.25
N TYR A 94 -9.35 7.41 -2.40
CA TYR A 94 -8.29 6.57 -2.91
C TYR A 94 -7.66 5.79 -1.76
N ILE A 95 -8.05 4.52 -1.63
CA ILE A 95 -7.50 3.61 -0.63
C ILE A 95 -6.30 2.85 -1.21
N LEU A 96 -5.19 2.87 -0.48
CA LEU A 96 -3.93 2.26 -0.91
C LEU A 96 -3.69 0.87 -0.31
N ASP A 97 -4.43 0.54 0.74
CA ASP A 97 -4.35 -0.73 1.44
C ASP A 97 -5.59 -1.59 1.16
N HIS A 98 -5.58 -2.83 1.65
CA HIS A 98 -6.75 -3.70 1.56
C HIS A 98 -8.00 -3.04 2.18
N PRO A 99 -9.19 -3.14 1.54
CA PRO A 99 -10.43 -2.55 2.04
C PRO A 99 -10.78 -2.81 3.51
N PHE A 100 -10.34 -3.92 4.13
CA PHE A 100 -10.64 -4.19 5.53
C PHE A 100 -9.98 -3.17 6.48
N TYR A 101 -8.81 -2.60 6.11
CA TYR A 101 -8.16 -1.53 6.89
C TYR A 101 -8.98 -0.24 6.91
N HIS A 102 -9.90 -0.12 5.95
CA HIS A 102 -10.82 1.00 5.77
C HIS A 102 -12.26 0.62 6.11
N HIS A 103 -12.52 -0.56 6.68
CA HIS A 103 -13.87 -1.04 6.94
C HIS A 103 -14.73 -0.03 7.74
N ASP A 104 -14.16 0.59 8.77
CA ASP A 104 -14.87 1.60 9.57
C ASP A 104 -15.22 2.87 8.80
N SER A 105 -14.43 3.23 7.79
CA SER A 105 -14.71 4.31 6.85
C SER A 105 -15.74 3.88 5.80
N LEU A 106 -15.51 2.74 5.15
CA LEU A 106 -16.32 2.23 4.04
C LEU A 106 -17.74 1.84 4.43
N LYS A 107 -17.99 1.55 5.72
CA LYS A 107 -19.35 1.27 6.21
C LYS A 107 -20.18 2.52 6.50
N VAL A 108 -19.56 3.71 6.48
CA VAL A 108 -20.24 4.97 6.75
C VAL A 108 -21.13 5.32 5.55
N PRO A 109 -22.45 5.51 5.75
CA PRO A 109 -23.38 5.77 4.65
C PRO A 109 -23.34 7.23 4.18
N LEU A 110 -22.17 7.70 3.75
CA LEU A 110 -21.98 9.01 3.12
C LEU A 110 -22.77 9.10 1.81
N LYS A 111 -23.39 10.25 1.54
CA LYS A 111 -24.30 10.40 0.38
C LYS A 111 -23.60 10.34 -0.98
N ASN A 112 -22.37 10.87 -1.05
CA ASN A 112 -21.66 11.07 -2.30
C ASN A 112 -20.28 10.37 -2.30
N MET A 113 -20.22 9.18 -1.73
CA MET A 113 -18.98 8.39 -1.60
C MET A 113 -18.65 7.63 -2.88
N ASN A 114 -17.41 7.76 -3.34
CA ASN A 114 -16.84 6.96 -4.41
C ASN A 114 -15.47 6.45 -3.98
N VAL A 115 -15.05 5.28 -4.45
CA VAL A 115 -13.80 4.65 -4.03
C VAL A 115 -12.91 4.36 -5.22
N ILE A 116 -11.61 4.59 -5.05
CA ILE A 116 -10.55 4.12 -5.93
C ILE A 116 -9.72 3.13 -5.12
N CYS A 117 -9.49 1.93 -5.66
CA CYS A 117 -8.62 0.93 -5.05
C CYS A 117 -7.61 0.39 -6.06
N LEU A 118 -6.62 -0.36 -5.58
CA LEU A 118 -5.47 -0.81 -6.39
C LEU A 118 -5.65 -2.20 -7.03
N ASP A 119 -6.74 -2.92 -6.74
CA ASP A 119 -6.91 -4.34 -7.08
C ASP A 119 -8.39 -4.64 -7.45
N GLU A 120 -8.61 -5.40 -8.53
CA GLU A 120 -9.96 -5.74 -9.02
C GLU A 120 -10.74 -6.65 -8.05
N MET A 121 -10.05 -7.48 -7.26
CA MET A 121 -10.66 -8.26 -6.18
C MET A 121 -11.04 -7.38 -5.00
N HIS A 122 -10.26 -6.35 -4.69
CA HIS A 122 -10.65 -5.33 -3.70
C HIS A 122 -11.90 -4.57 -4.15
N LYS A 123 -11.96 -4.16 -5.43
CA LYS A 123 -13.17 -3.54 -5.99
C LYS A 123 -14.38 -4.46 -5.85
N LYS A 124 -14.25 -5.73 -6.26
CA LYS A 124 -15.32 -6.72 -6.14
C LYS A 124 -15.78 -6.85 -4.69
N PHE A 125 -14.86 -6.94 -3.74
CA PHE A 125 -15.19 -7.01 -2.33
C PHE A 125 -15.91 -5.76 -1.82
N ILE A 126 -15.51 -4.56 -2.26
CA ILE A 126 -16.18 -3.30 -1.91
C ILE A 126 -17.61 -3.27 -2.46
N ASP A 127 -17.79 -3.54 -3.76
CA ASP A 127 -19.10 -3.54 -4.43
C ASP A 127 -20.09 -4.50 -3.75
N GLU A 128 -19.61 -5.70 -3.36
CA GLU A 128 -20.41 -6.71 -2.67
C GLU A 128 -20.75 -6.33 -1.22
N THR A 129 -19.88 -5.58 -0.55
CA THR A 129 -19.96 -5.34 0.91
C THR A 129 -20.65 -4.02 1.27
N TYR A 130 -20.49 -2.99 0.46
CA TYR A 130 -20.91 -1.62 0.77
C TYR A 130 -21.79 -1.04 -0.36
N PRO A 131 -23.05 -1.49 -0.49
CA PRO A 131 -23.91 -1.13 -1.61
C PRO A 131 -24.34 0.34 -1.66
N HIS A 132 -24.01 1.13 -0.62
CA HIS A 132 -24.28 2.58 -0.57
C HIS A 132 -23.17 3.41 -1.25
N ILE A 133 -22.03 2.81 -1.58
CA ILE A 133 -20.95 3.49 -2.30
C ILE A 133 -21.40 3.66 -3.76
N ASN A 134 -21.38 4.90 -4.26
CA ASN A 134 -21.95 5.24 -5.57
C ASN A 134 -21.15 4.63 -6.73
N SER A 135 -19.82 4.62 -6.61
CA SER A 135 -18.93 4.06 -7.61
C SER A 135 -17.64 3.56 -6.96
N CYS A 136 -17.15 2.41 -7.41
CA CYS A 136 -15.81 1.93 -7.09
C CYS A 136 -15.06 1.66 -8.40
N ILE A 137 -13.84 2.19 -8.55
CA ILE A 137 -12.98 1.95 -9.71
C ILE A 137 -11.61 1.41 -9.28
N VAL A 138 -10.93 0.76 -10.22
CA VAL A 138 -9.54 0.31 -10.04
C VAL A 138 -8.64 1.27 -10.79
N LEU A 139 -7.71 1.88 -10.07
CA LEU A 139 -6.68 2.74 -10.66
C LEU A 139 -5.39 2.44 -9.90
N PRO A 140 -4.34 1.93 -10.56
CA PRO A 140 -3.03 1.80 -9.95
C PRO A 140 -2.38 3.15 -9.64
N LEU A 141 -1.42 3.13 -8.72
CA LEU A 141 -0.52 4.27 -8.53
C LEU A 141 0.40 4.43 -9.73
N ALA A 142 0.54 5.67 -10.19
CA ALA A 142 1.46 6.03 -11.26
C ALA A 142 2.92 6.03 -10.77
N ALA A 143 3.86 6.14 -11.71
CA ALA A 143 5.28 6.28 -11.43
C ALA A 143 5.84 7.55 -12.07
N LYS A 144 7.04 7.96 -11.63
CA LYS A 144 7.81 9.06 -12.23
C LYS A 144 9.18 8.55 -12.66
N GLN A 145 9.60 8.99 -13.84
CA GLN A 145 10.96 8.73 -14.33
C GLN A 145 11.95 9.63 -13.58
N ALA A 146 13.16 9.14 -13.36
CA ALA A 146 14.26 9.94 -12.83
C ALA A 146 14.53 11.16 -13.72
N GLU A 147 14.71 12.32 -13.10
CA GLU A 147 14.92 13.60 -13.81
C GLU A 147 16.17 13.60 -14.70
N SER A 148 17.16 12.75 -14.39
CA SER A 148 18.37 12.57 -15.19
C SER A 148 18.13 11.83 -16.52
N GLY A 149 16.91 11.35 -16.77
CA GLY A 149 16.61 10.37 -17.81
C GLY A 149 17.16 8.98 -17.47
N LEU A 150 16.96 8.03 -18.38
CA LEU A 150 17.34 6.63 -18.18
C LEU A 150 18.86 6.42 -18.22
N LYS A 151 19.41 5.81 -17.17
CA LYS A 151 20.81 5.37 -17.13
C LYS A 151 20.95 4.08 -17.95
N PRO A 152 21.91 4.01 -18.89
CA PRO A 152 22.19 2.79 -19.66
C PRO A 152 22.47 1.60 -18.74
N TYR A 153 22.00 0.40 -19.12
CA TYR A 153 22.05 -0.80 -18.28
C TYR A 153 23.46 -1.15 -17.78
N ASP A 154 24.46 -1.09 -18.66
CA ASP A 154 25.85 -1.43 -18.35
C ASP A 154 26.52 -0.43 -17.39
N MET A 155 25.97 0.78 -17.29
CA MET A 155 26.48 1.85 -16.43
C MET A 155 25.85 1.85 -15.03
N ARG A 156 24.93 0.93 -14.72
CA ARG A 156 24.23 0.89 -13.43
C ARG A 156 25.08 0.24 -12.35
N ASP A 157 25.09 0.84 -11.16
CA ASP A 157 25.97 0.43 -10.06
C ASP A 157 25.33 -0.62 -9.14
N ASN A 158 24.01 -0.79 -9.21
CA ASN A 158 23.28 -1.75 -8.39
C ASN A 158 22.81 -2.92 -9.27
N ASP A 159 23.30 -4.13 -8.98
CA ASP A 159 22.82 -5.33 -9.68
C ASP A 159 21.39 -5.68 -9.26
N LEU A 160 21.17 -5.79 -7.95
CA LEU A 160 19.89 -6.16 -7.36
C LEU A 160 19.58 -5.29 -6.15
N ILE A 161 18.40 -4.69 -6.15
CA ILE A 161 17.88 -3.93 -5.01
C ILE A 161 16.58 -4.55 -4.49
N PHE A 162 16.30 -4.34 -3.20
CA PHE A 162 15.00 -4.60 -2.61
C PHE A 162 14.56 -3.40 -1.78
N THR A 163 13.51 -2.70 -2.21
CA THR A 163 12.97 -1.53 -1.50
C THR A 163 11.75 -1.95 -0.67
N ALA A 164 11.96 -2.34 0.57
CA ALA A 164 10.90 -2.75 1.49
C ALA A 164 11.38 -2.61 2.93
N SER A 165 10.49 -2.39 3.88
CA SER A 165 10.84 -2.34 5.31
C SER A 165 10.72 -3.73 5.95
N TYR A 166 11.69 -4.10 6.78
CA TYR A 166 11.66 -5.36 7.52
C TYR A 166 10.80 -5.24 8.78
N THR A 167 9.96 -6.26 8.97
CA THR A 167 9.21 -6.49 10.19
C THR A 167 9.51 -7.92 10.61
N ASP A 168 9.93 -8.15 11.85
CA ASP A 168 10.23 -9.50 12.31
C ASP A 168 8.94 -10.34 12.42
N PRO A 169 8.75 -11.39 11.60
CA PRO A 169 7.54 -12.21 11.62
C PRO A 169 7.34 -12.94 12.95
N ASP A 170 8.41 -13.31 13.66
CA ASP A 170 8.31 -13.96 14.97
C ASP A 170 7.71 -12.98 15.98
N MET A 171 8.12 -11.71 15.94
CA MET A 171 7.56 -10.68 16.80
C MET A 171 6.08 -10.40 16.50
N VAL A 172 5.68 -10.41 15.23
CA VAL A 172 4.26 -10.30 14.84
C VAL A 172 3.48 -11.50 15.39
N TYR A 173 4.02 -12.71 15.22
CA TYR A 173 3.42 -13.93 15.72
C TYR A 173 3.25 -13.92 17.25
N PHE A 174 4.28 -13.50 17.99
CA PHE A 174 4.22 -13.36 19.45
C PHE A 174 3.16 -12.33 19.88
N LYS A 175 3.01 -11.22 19.15
CA LYS A 175 1.96 -10.22 19.42
C LYS A 175 0.57 -10.80 19.16
N ALA A 176 0.38 -11.54 18.07
CA ALA A 176 -0.88 -12.23 17.79
C ALA A 176 -1.21 -13.26 18.89
N LYS A 177 -0.21 -13.99 19.39
CA LYS A 177 -0.38 -14.99 20.47
C LYS A 177 -0.74 -14.43 21.85
N LYS A 178 -0.47 -13.15 22.12
CA LYS A 178 -0.89 -12.50 23.37
C LYS A 178 -2.38 -12.20 23.40
N GLN A 179 -3.06 -12.31 22.26
CA GLN A 179 -4.51 -12.27 22.18
C GLN A 179 -5.08 -13.65 22.58
N ASP A 180 -6.35 -13.71 22.97
CA ASP A 180 -7.01 -14.92 23.49
C ASP A 180 -6.77 -16.18 22.61
N SER A 181 -6.82 -17.36 23.22
CA SER A 181 -6.53 -18.68 22.64
C SER A 181 -7.28 -18.98 21.33
N GLU A 182 -8.54 -18.55 21.20
CA GLU A 182 -9.32 -18.71 19.96
C GLU A 182 -8.72 -17.90 18.79
N ASN A 183 -8.17 -16.72 19.06
CA ASN A 183 -7.51 -15.89 18.04
C ASN A 183 -6.23 -16.55 17.52
N VAL A 184 -5.52 -17.32 18.36
CA VAL A 184 -4.32 -18.06 17.94
C VAL A 184 -4.66 -19.18 16.95
N VAL A 185 -5.75 -19.92 17.21
CA VAL A 185 -6.21 -20.98 16.30
C VAL A 185 -6.64 -20.38 14.97
N PHE A 186 -7.41 -19.28 15.00
CA PHE A 186 -7.79 -18.57 13.79
C PHE A 186 -6.55 -18.10 13.02
N PHE A 187 -5.61 -17.42 13.69
CA PHE A 187 -4.39 -16.89 13.08
C PHE A 187 -3.60 -17.99 12.36
N ASN A 188 -3.29 -19.10 13.05
CA ASN A 188 -2.52 -20.21 12.47
C ASN A 188 -3.26 -20.84 11.28
N THR A 189 -4.57 -21.05 11.42
CA THR A 189 -5.38 -21.70 10.36
C THR A 189 -5.49 -20.81 9.13
N PHE A 190 -5.68 -19.51 9.33
CA PHE A 190 -5.85 -18.52 8.27
C PHE A 190 -4.55 -18.28 7.51
N THR A 191 -3.43 -18.06 8.21
CA THR A 191 -2.12 -17.83 7.58
C THR A 191 -1.62 -19.07 6.86
N GLN A 192 -1.73 -20.25 7.47
CA GLN A 192 -1.35 -21.51 6.82
C GLN A 192 -2.14 -21.73 5.53
N ARG A 193 -3.46 -21.52 5.55
CA ARG A 193 -4.32 -21.67 4.36
C ARG A 193 -3.88 -20.75 3.22
N LEU A 194 -3.50 -19.52 3.54
CA LEU A 194 -3.04 -18.55 2.54
C LEU A 194 -1.65 -18.89 1.99
N PHE A 195 -0.73 -19.41 2.81
CA PHE A 195 0.55 -19.91 2.32
C PHE A 195 0.40 -21.16 1.45
N ASP A 196 -0.50 -22.08 1.82
CA ASP A 196 -0.77 -23.29 1.04
C ASP A 196 -1.50 -22.99 -0.29
N ASN A 197 -2.18 -21.85 -0.38
CA ASN A 197 -3.01 -21.47 -1.52
C ASN A 197 -2.80 -19.98 -1.87
N PRO A 198 -1.62 -19.60 -2.41
CA PRO A 198 -1.26 -18.20 -2.61
C PRO A 198 -2.14 -17.46 -3.63
N GLU A 199 -2.92 -18.17 -4.45
CA GLU A 199 -3.90 -17.57 -5.38
C GLU A 199 -5.18 -17.08 -4.68
N LEU A 200 -5.45 -17.51 -3.44
CA LEU A 200 -6.67 -17.10 -2.72
C LEU A 200 -6.58 -15.65 -2.24
N THR A 201 -7.68 -14.93 -2.40
CA THR A 201 -7.86 -13.67 -1.67
C THR A 201 -8.07 -13.93 -0.18
N GLN A 202 -7.85 -12.92 0.65
CA GLN A 202 -8.09 -13.02 2.09
C GLN A 202 -9.58 -13.25 2.38
N GLU A 203 -10.48 -12.61 1.63
CA GLU A 203 -11.92 -12.79 1.73
C GLU A 203 -12.37 -14.19 1.32
N GLU A 204 -11.80 -14.76 0.26
CA GLU A 204 -12.07 -16.14 -0.14
C GLU A 204 -11.63 -17.13 0.94
N ALA A 205 -10.46 -16.92 1.56
CA ALA A 205 -10.01 -17.73 2.67
C ALA A 205 -10.98 -17.67 3.86
N ILE A 206 -11.48 -16.48 4.22
CA ILE A 206 -12.51 -16.30 5.25
C ILE A 206 -13.81 -17.03 4.88
N ARG A 207 -14.33 -16.84 3.67
CA ARG A 207 -15.58 -17.48 3.22
C ARG A 207 -15.50 -19.00 3.21
N LYS A 208 -14.32 -19.55 2.92
CA LYS A 208 -14.08 -21.00 3.02
C LYS A 208 -13.99 -21.50 4.46
N MET A 209 -13.59 -20.66 5.42
CA MET A 209 -13.60 -20.99 6.85
C MET A 209 -14.98 -20.81 7.48
N TYR A 210 -15.77 -19.87 6.97
CA TYR A 210 -17.10 -19.53 7.47
C TYR A 210 -18.11 -19.45 6.30
N PRO A 211 -18.62 -20.60 5.82
CA PRO A 211 -19.59 -20.61 4.72
C PRO A 211 -20.84 -19.77 5.05
N GLY A 212 -21.23 -18.89 4.12
CA GLY A 212 -22.39 -18.01 4.28
C GLY A 212 -22.14 -16.71 5.04
N ILE A 213 -20.91 -16.43 5.47
CA ILE A 213 -20.52 -15.15 6.09
C ILE A 213 -20.77 -13.97 5.13
N SER A 214 -21.34 -12.87 5.63
CA SER A 214 -21.59 -11.67 4.83
C SER A 214 -20.28 -10.92 4.51
N GLY A 215 -20.33 -10.00 3.53
CA GLY A 215 -19.20 -9.12 3.23
C GLY A 215 -18.77 -8.28 4.44
N VAL A 216 -19.73 -7.73 5.19
CA VAL A 216 -19.48 -6.91 6.39
C VAL A 216 -18.78 -7.74 7.47
N GLN A 217 -19.31 -8.93 7.77
CA GLN A 217 -18.69 -9.83 8.75
C GLN A 217 -17.30 -10.31 8.31
N THR A 218 -17.09 -10.48 7.00
CA THR A 218 -15.76 -10.80 6.44
C THR A 218 -14.78 -9.65 6.70
N ALA A 219 -15.18 -8.41 6.42
CA ALA A 219 -14.36 -7.22 6.66
C ALA A 219 -14.05 -7.05 8.16
N GLU A 220 -15.03 -7.23 9.04
CA GLU A 220 -14.87 -7.18 10.50
C GLU A 220 -13.85 -8.22 10.97
N LYS A 221 -13.97 -9.46 10.51
CA LYS A 221 -13.08 -10.54 10.91
C LYS A 221 -11.64 -10.33 10.43
N LEU A 222 -11.45 -9.86 9.20
CA LEU A 222 -10.12 -9.49 8.68
C LEU A 222 -9.52 -8.33 9.48
N ARG A 223 -10.31 -7.28 9.75
CA ARG A 223 -9.88 -6.12 10.53
C ARG A 223 -9.49 -6.49 11.96
N GLU A 224 -10.28 -7.32 12.64
CA GLU A 224 -9.98 -7.79 14.01
C GLU A 224 -8.72 -8.65 14.05
N ASN A 225 -8.41 -9.34 12.95
CA ASN A 225 -7.27 -10.24 12.84
C ASN A 225 -6.20 -9.72 11.88
N PHE A 226 -6.07 -8.40 11.72
CA PHE A 226 -5.15 -7.77 10.76
C PHE A 226 -3.68 -8.16 10.97
N MET A 227 -3.31 -8.61 12.17
CA MET A 227 -1.98 -9.14 12.45
C MET A 227 -1.61 -10.33 11.56
N ALA A 228 -2.60 -11.09 11.08
CA ALA A 228 -2.36 -12.17 10.14
C ALA A 228 -1.87 -11.65 8.78
N ASP A 229 -2.44 -10.56 8.28
CA ASP A 229 -1.97 -9.88 7.06
C ASP A 229 -0.54 -9.35 7.22
N VAL A 230 -0.29 -8.65 8.34
CA VAL A 230 1.06 -8.15 8.68
C VAL A 230 2.07 -9.30 8.74
N TYR A 231 1.70 -10.43 9.33
CA TYR A 231 2.56 -11.61 9.44
C TYR A 231 2.86 -12.24 8.09
N ILE A 232 1.85 -12.44 7.23
CA ILE A 232 2.02 -13.01 5.90
C ILE A 232 3.01 -12.17 5.09
N GLN A 233 2.81 -10.85 5.07
CA GLN A 233 3.70 -9.95 4.36
C GLN A 233 5.13 -9.98 4.94
N ALA A 234 5.27 -9.97 6.27
CA ALA A 234 6.57 -10.03 6.96
C ALA A 234 7.32 -11.35 6.70
N ALA A 235 6.63 -12.49 6.78
CA ALA A 235 7.20 -13.81 6.60
C ALA A 235 7.75 -13.99 5.18
N ILE A 236 6.97 -13.59 4.16
CA ILE A 236 7.41 -13.66 2.76
C ILE A 236 8.60 -12.72 2.52
N ARG A 237 8.56 -11.50 3.06
CA ARG A 237 9.67 -10.54 2.93
C ARG A 237 10.97 -11.05 3.53
N GLN A 238 10.88 -11.66 4.71
CA GLN A 238 12.03 -12.31 5.34
C GLN A 238 12.53 -13.47 4.49
N GLU A 239 11.62 -14.33 4.01
CA GLU A 239 11.97 -15.51 3.21
C GLU A 239 12.66 -15.12 1.90
N ILE A 240 12.23 -14.05 1.22
CA ILE A 240 12.91 -13.51 0.04
C ILE A 240 14.39 -13.28 0.33
N VAL A 241 14.72 -12.53 1.39
CA VAL A 241 16.12 -12.20 1.69
C VAL A 241 16.90 -13.41 2.19
N VAL A 242 16.28 -14.29 2.96
CA VAL A 242 16.88 -15.57 3.36
C VAL A 242 17.26 -16.41 2.14
N GLN A 243 16.40 -16.48 1.13
CA GLN A 243 16.68 -17.23 -0.10
C GLN A 243 17.78 -16.58 -0.94
N LEU A 244 17.86 -15.25 -1.01
CA LEU A 244 18.99 -14.57 -1.66
C LEU A 244 20.32 -14.91 -0.98
N ILE A 245 20.35 -14.90 0.36
CA ILE A 245 21.55 -15.23 1.15
C ILE A 245 21.99 -16.67 0.90
N ARG A 246 21.08 -17.64 1.06
CA ARG A 246 21.38 -19.08 0.88
C ARG A 246 21.86 -19.43 -0.52
N ASN A 247 21.46 -18.66 -1.52
CA ASN A 247 21.87 -18.83 -2.91
C ASN A 247 23.01 -17.88 -3.32
N HIS A 248 23.60 -17.17 -2.35
CA HIS A 248 24.70 -16.23 -2.56
C HIS A 248 24.44 -15.18 -3.65
N VAL A 249 23.22 -14.62 -3.66
CA VAL A 249 22.82 -13.54 -4.58
C VAL A 249 23.01 -12.18 -3.90
N PRO A 250 23.96 -11.33 -4.35
CA PRO A 250 24.21 -10.03 -3.72
C PRO A 250 22.99 -9.12 -3.81
N VAL A 251 22.70 -8.36 -2.75
CA VAL A 251 21.53 -7.49 -2.71
C VAL A 251 21.76 -6.24 -1.87
N LYS A 252 21.20 -5.11 -2.32
CA LYS A 252 21.08 -3.88 -1.54
C LYS A 252 19.66 -3.71 -1.02
N LEU A 253 19.51 -3.58 0.29
CA LEU A 253 18.25 -3.49 1.01
C LEU A 253 17.97 -2.03 1.37
N TYR A 254 16.85 -1.48 0.92
CA TYR A 254 16.41 -0.12 1.24
C TYR A 254 15.10 -0.19 2.03
N GLY A 255 15.09 0.34 3.24
CA GLY A 255 13.93 0.37 4.12
C GLY A 255 14.30 0.21 5.60
N HIS A 256 13.29 0.29 6.45
CA HIS A 256 13.47 0.22 7.90
C HIS A 256 13.91 -1.17 8.37
N ASN A 257 14.70 -1.22 9.44
CA ASN A 257 15.02 -2.41 10.24
C ASN A 257 15.78 -3.56 9.54
N TRP A 258 16.42 -3.34 8.40
CA TRP A 258 17.24 -4.39 7.79
C TRP A 258 18.46 -4.74 8.65
N ASP A 259 19.07 -3.77 9.34
CA ASP A 259 20.07 -3.98 10.39
C ASP A 259 19.64 -5.02 11.45
N THR A 260 18.39 -4.97 11.87
CA THR A 260 17.81 -5.92 12.84
C THR A 260 17.70 -7.32 12.24
N PHE A 261 17.24 -7.43 10.98
CA PHE A 261 17.27 -8.70 10.26
C PHE A 261 18.68 -9.24 10.11
N LEU A 262 19.66 -8.40 9.73
CA LEU A 262 21.04 -8.83 9.53
C LEU A 262 21.64 -9.36 10.83
N THR A 263 21.42 -8.68 11.96
CA THR A 263 21.84 -9.17 13.28
C THR A 263 21.25 -10.56 13.58
N LYS A 264 19.96 -10.78 13.26
CA LYS A 264 19.30 -12.09 13.40
C LYS A 264 19.91 -13.13 12.45
N ALA A 265 20.16 -12.75 11.19
CA ALA A 265 20.72 -13.63 10.17
C ALA A 265 22.15 -14.07 10.49
N GLU A 266 23.00 -13.19 11.04
CA GLU A 266 24.37 -13.55 11.45
C GLU A 266 24.41 -14.69 12.48
N VAL A 267 23.38 -14.78 13.34
CA VAL A 267 23.26 -15.84 14.36
C VAL A 267 22.67 -17.12 13.78
N LEU A 268 21.64 -17.00 12.93
CA LEU A 268 20.87 -18.13 12.42
C LEU A 268 21.46 -18.76 11.14
N MET A 269 22.28 -18.03 10.39
CA MET A 269 22.82 -18.41 9.07
C MET A 269 24.35 -18.36 9.10
N LYS A 270 24.97 -19.06 10.06
CA LYS A 270 26.42 -19.00 10.33
C LYS A 270 27.29 -19.41 9.14
N ASP A 271 26.83 -20.38 8.35
CA ASP A 271 27.57 -20.86 7.18
C ASP A 271 27.62 -19.80 6.08
N ASP A 272 26.61 -18.92 6.01
CA ASP A 272 26.49 -17.83 5.04
C ASP A 272 27.08 -16.50 5.57
N LEU A 273 27.64 -16.48 6.80
CA LEU A 273 28.10 -15.26 7.46
C LEU A 273 29.12 -14.43 6.64
N PRO A 274 30.13 -15.04 5.98
CA PRO A 274 31.05 -14.28 5.12
C PRO A 274 30.31 -13.59 3.97
N PHE A 275 29.34 -14.29 3.36
CA PHE A 275 28.56 -13.75 2.27
C PHE A 275 27.67 -12.59 2.73
N ILE A 276 26.98 -12.75 3.87
CA ILE A 276 26.13 -11.70 4.46
C ILE A 276 26.94 -10.40 4.64
N LYS A 277 28.13 -10.50 5.24
CA LYS A 277 28.96 -9.32 5.56
C LYS A 277 29.51 -8.61 4.33
N GLU A 278 29.75 -9.33 3.24
CA GLU A 278 30.39 -8.78 2.04
C GLU A 278 29.35 -8.31 0.99
N PHE A 279 28.24 -9.03 0.85
CA PHE A 279 27.35 -8.92 -0.31
C PHE A 279 25.90 -8.53 0.01
N VAL A 280 25.49 -8.50 1.29
CA VAL A 280 24.16 -8.03 1.69
C VAL A 280 24.29 -6.66 2.37
N LYS A 281 23.83 -5.61 1.70
CA LYS A 281 24.04 -4.23 2.14
C LYS A 281 22.74 -3.59 2.61
N ASP A 282 22.66 -3.28 3.90
CA ASP A 282 21.65 -2.36 4.42
C ASP A 282 21.99 -0.93 3.98
N CYS A 283 21.07 -0.32 3.22
CA CYS A 283 21.17 1.04 2.70
C CYS A 283 20.28 2.02 3.48
N GLY A 284 19.58 1.56 4.52
CA GLY A 284 18.70 2.36 5.37
C GLY A 284 17.41 2.80 4.69
N GLU A 285 16.70 3.68 5.39
CA GLU A 285 15.47 4.30 4.90
C GLU A 285 15.76 5.40 3.88
N VAL A 286 14.91 5.51 2.86
CA VAL A 286 14.97 6.55 1.84
C VAL A 286 13.59 7.15 1.65
N MET A 287 13.53 8.45 1.33
CA MET A 287 12.28 9.10 0.99
C MET A 287 11.77 8.61 -0.37
N TYR A 288 10.45 8.61 -0.55
CA TYR A 288 9.86 8.09 -1.79
C TYR A 288 10.40 8.78 -3.05
N GLY A 289 10.59 10.11 -2.98
CA GLY A 289 11.13 10.89 -4.09
C GLY A 289 12.56 10.53 -4.52
N GLU A 290 13.31 9.77 -3.71
CA GLU A 290 14.64 9.29 -4.06
C GLU A 290 14.60 7.99 -4.87
N LEU A 291 13.49 7.25 -4.79
CA LEU A 291 13.34 5.95 -5.44
C LEU A 291 13.55 6.01 -6.96
N PRO A 292 13.01 6.97 -7.74
CA PRO A 292 13.27 7.03 -9.18
C PRO A 292 14.76 6.95 -9.53
N LYS A 293 15.62 7.68 -8.79
CA LYS A 293 17.07 7.65 -8.99
C LYS A 293 17.68 6.30 -8.62
N ILE A 294 17.21 5.68 -7.53
CA ILE A 294 17.69 4.37 -7.07
C ILE A 294 17.36 3.28 -8.10
N TYR A 295 16.10 3.24 -8.57
CA TYR A 295 15.67 2.31 -9.60
C TYR A 295 16.38 2.56 -10.93
N ASN A 296 16.58 3.82 -11.32
CA ASN A 296 17.34 4.17 -12.53
C ASN A 296 18.80 3.70 -12.47
N ASN A 297 19.36 3.56 -11.27
CA ASN A 297 20.72 3.04 -11.06
C ASN A 297 20.76 1.53 -10.74
N ALA A 298 19.64 0.82 -10.86
CA ALA A 298 19.54 -0.61 -10.60
C ALA A 298 19.21 -1.41 -11.86
N ARG A 299 19.84 -2.57 -12.03
CA ARG A 299 19.56 -3.50 -13.12
C ARG A 299 18.26 -4.26 -12.84
N LEU A 300 18.16 -4.81 -11.63
CA LEU A 300 17.03 -5.62 -11.16
C LEU A 300 16.53 -5.07 -9.82
N SER A 301 15.22 -5.14 -9.62
CA SER A 301 14.57 -4.86 -8.34
C SER A 301 13.65 -6.01 -7.96
N ILE A 302 13.67 -6.42 -6.71
CA ILE A 302 12.67 -7.33 -6.16
C ILE A 302 11.47 -6.50 -5.69
N ASN A 303 10.28 -6.98 -6.01
CA ASN A 303 9.03 -6.50 -5.46
C ASN A 303 8.23 -7.65 -4.84
N GLN A 304 7.45 -7.32 -3.82
CA GLN A 304 6.47 -8.19 -3.20
C GLN A 304 5.16 -7.41 -3.18
N LEU A 305 4.11 -7.93 -3.82
CA LEU A 305 2.77 -7.36 -3.72
C LEU A 305 2.24 -7.54 -2.29
N PRO A 306 1.47 -6.58 -1.75
CA PRO A 306 0.82 -6.69 -0.44
C PRO A 306 -0.43 -7.58 -0.55
N TRP A 307 -0.24 -8.81 -1.04
CA TRP A 307 -1.28 -9.82 -1.28
C TRP A 307 -2.31 -9.50 -2.38
N PHE A 308 -2.03 -8.55 -3.26
CA PHE A 308 -2.86 -8.27 -4.44
C PHE A 308 -2.95 -9.49 -5.36
N LYS A 309 -4.17 -9.83 -5.81
CA LYS A 309 -4.44 -10.94 -6.73
C LYS A 309 -4.80 -10.46 -8.13
N ALA A 310 -5.33 -9.24 -8.23
CA ALA A 310 -5.72 -8.58 -9.46
C ALA A 310 -5.38 -7.08 -9.44
N GLY A 311 -4.21 -6.74 -8.88
CA GLY A 311 -3.72 -5.38 -8.76
C GLY A 311 -2.22 -5.27 -9.01
N ILE A 312 -1.67 -4.08 -8.83
CA ILE A 312 -0.23 -3.82 -8.97
C ILE A 312 0.23 -2.84 -7.89
N HIS A 313 1.41 -3.08 -7.33
CA HIS A 313 2.05 -2.18 -6.38
C HIS A 313 2.95 -1.18 -7.11
N ASP A 314 2.96 0.08 -6.67
CA ASP A 314 3.63 1.23 -7.29
C ASP A 314 5.13 1.03 -7.63
N ARG A 315 5.83 0.22 -6.83
CA ARG A 315 7.22 -0.18 -7.09
C ARG A 315 7.42 -0.87 -8.45
N THR A 316 6.43 -1.60 -8.95
CA THR A 316 6.53 -2.27 -10.26
C THR A 316 6.56 -1.25 -11.41
N PRO A 317 5.56 -0.36 -11.58
CA PRO A 317 5.65 0.67 -12.62
C PRO A 317 6.83 1.61 -12.37
N LEU A 318 7.23 1.88 -11.12
CA LEU A 318 8.40 2.69 -10.81
C LEU A 318 9.70 2.07 -11.32
N ALA A 319 9.87 0.75 -11.16
CA ALA A 319 11.00 0.02 -11.72
C ALA A 319 11.01 0.11 -13.25
N LEU A 320 9.90 -0.25 -13.87
CA LEU A 320 9.76 -0.31 -15.34
C LEU A 320 9.99 1.06 -15.98
N MET A 321 9.41 2.12 -15.41
CA MET A 321 9.55 3.50 -15.90
C MET A 321 10.99 4.04 -15.81
N ASN A 322 11.79 3.47 -14.91
CA ASN A 322 13.22 3.77 -14.74
C ASN A 322 14.12 2.72 -15.41
N GLY A 323 13.55 1.89 -16.30
CA GLY A 323 14.27 0.89 -17.08
C GLY A 323 14.85 -0.24 -16.23
N CYS A 324 14.45 -0.41 -14.98
CA CYS A 324 14.85 -1.47 -14.07
C CYS A 324 13.92 -2.68 -14.22
N VAL A 325 14.49 -3.88 -14.29
CA VAL A 325 13.71 -5.11 -14.41
C VAL A 325 13.10 -5.44 -13.04
N SER A 326 11.77 -5.57 -12.98
CA SER A 326 11.05 -5.90 -11.75
C SER A 326 10.83 -7.41 -11.63
N ILE A 327 11.43 -8.03 -10.61
CA ILE A 327 11.20 -9.42 -10.22
C ILE A 327 10.13 -9.41 -9.13
N THR A 328 8.94 -9.91 -9.42
CA THR A 328 7.76 -9.76 -8.56
C THR A 328 6.88 -11.00 -8.61
N ASP A 329 6.16 -11.26 -7.53
CA ASP A 329 4.99 -12.13 -7.58
C ASP A 329 3.93 -11.52 -8.53
N GLY A 330 3.20 -12.40 -9.21
CA GLY A 330 2.32 -12.00 -10.32
C GLY A 330 0.86 -11.93 -9.93
N SER A 331 0.16 -10.91 -10.43
CA SER A 331 -1.31 -10.79 -10.34
C SER A 331 -1.97 -10.99 -11.71
N THR A 332 -3.29 -11.22 -11.74
CA THR A 332 -4.04 -11.30 -13.01
C THR A 332 -4.00 -9.98 -13.78
N TYR A 333 -4.01 -8.84 -13.08
CA TYR A 333 -3.87 -7.50 -13.66
C TYR A 333 -2.53 -7.36 -14.37
N MET A 334 -1.41 -7.68 -13.69
CA MET A 334 -0.08 -7.54 -14.27
C MET A 334 0.12 -8.45 -15.49
N ARG A 335 -0.36 -9.69 -15.44
CA ARG A 335 -0.30 -10.62 -16.59
C ARG A 335 -1.06 -10.12 -17.81
N ARG A 336 -2.06 -9.25 -17.61
CA ARG A 336 -2.88 -8.67 -18.67
C ARG A 336 -2.29 -7.37 -19.22
N GLU A 337 -1.85 -6.48 -18.33
CA GLU A 337 -1.44 -5.11 -18.70
C GLU A 337 0.06 -4.97 -18.99
N ILE A 338 0.89 -5.84 -18.42
CA ILE A 338 2.34 -5.83 -18.65
C ILE A 338 2.66 -6.98 -19.60
N PRO A 339 3.11 -6.70 -20.83
CA PRO A 339 3.60 -7.73 -21.73
C PRO A 339 4.75 -8.47 -21.03
N MET A 340 4.51 -9.72 -20.66
CA MET A 340 5.58 -10.60 -20.18
C MET A 340 6.53 -10.81 -21.34
N ASP A 341 7.80 -10.44 -21.18
CA ASP A 341 8.83 -10.87 -22.10
C ASP A 341 8.92 -12.39 -21.97
N SER A 342 8.48 -13.12 -22.99
CA SER A 342 8.32 -14.57 -22.95
C SER A 342 9.65 -15.34 -22.96
N GLY A 343 10.78 -14.64 -22.81
CA GLY A 343 12.13 -15.21 -22.87
C GLY A 343 12.58 -15.54 -24.28
#